data_AF-A0A1H4CJB7-F1
#
_entry.id   AF-A0A1H4CJB7-F1
#
_cell.length_a   1.000
_cell.length_b   1.000
_cell.length_c   1.000
_cell.angle_alpha   90.00
_cell.angle_beta   90.00
_cell.angle_gamma   90.00
#
_symmetry.space_group_name_H-M   'P 1'
#
loop_
_entity.id
_entity.type
_entity.pdbx_description
1 polymer ?
#
loop_
_entity_poly.entity_id
_entity_poly.type
_entity_poly.pdbx_seq_one_letter_code
_entity_poly.pdbx_strand_id
1 'polypeptide(L)'
;MTNKVDDKDLLMSIKKDDKSAFKRFFDKYYQSIYIYLKSFKIDHDTAQEIAQSVFVKFWNKRKEIFITASSKAYLYRMAYNEYLMRLRKKDKEASLIDHLTYEALQDVTV
;
A
#
# COMPACT_ATOMS: atom_id res chain seq x y z
N MET A 1 12.45 -23.43 -19.46
CA MET A 1 11.66 -22.54 -20.33
C MET A 1 10.75 -21.68 -19.45
N THR A 2 11.24 -20.54 -18.97
CA THR A 2 10.44 -19.61 -18.14
C THR A 2 9.59 -18.76 -19.07
N ASN A 3 8.35 -19.20 -19.28
CA ASN A 3 7.33 -18.46 -20.02
C ASN A 3 7.06 -17.16 -19.25
N LYS A 4 7.77 -16.10 -19.63
CA LYS A 4 7.77 -14.79 -18.96
C LYS A 4 6.49 -14.08 -19.37
N VAL A 5 5.38 -14.39 -18.71
CA VAL A 5 4.09 -13.72 -18.95
C VAL A 5 4.31 -12.21 -18.85
N ASP A 6 3.99 -11.50 -19.93
CA ASP A 6 4.13 -10.05 -20.00
C ASP A 6 3.19 -9.42 -18.97
N ASP A 7 3.70 -8.40 -18.27
CA ASP A 7 2.90 -7.58 -17.37
C ASP A 7 1.67 -7.01 -18.08
N LYS A 8 1.81 -6.63 -19.36
CA LYS A 8 0.70 -6.11 -20.16
C LYS A 8 -0.46 -7.10 -20.24
N ASP A 9 -0.16 -8.37 -20.50
CA ASP A 9 -1.18 -9.42 -20.60
C ASP A 9 -1.86 -9.69 -19.24
N LEU A 10 -1.07 -9.71 -18.17
CA LEU A 10 -1.60 -9.81 -16.81
C LEU A 10 -2.53 -8.64 -16.52
N LEU A 11 -2.12 -7.40 -16.81
CA LEU A 11 -2.93 -6.20 -16.58
C LEU A 11 -4.23 -6.21 -17.39
N MET A 12 -4.19 -6.62 -18.66
CA MET A 12 -5.38 -6.75 -19.50
C MET A 12 -6.36 -7.79 -18.92
N SER A 13 -5.84 -8.92 -18.43
CA SER A 13 -6.65 -9.97 -17.82
C SER A 13 -7.25 -9.52 -16.48
N ILE A 14 -6.45 -8.83 -15.65
CA ILE A 14 -6.89 -8.27 -14.37
C ILE A 14 -8.02 -7.24 -14.57
N LYS A 15 -7.94 -6.41 -15.61
CA LYS A 15 -9.02 -5.48 -15.98
C LYS A 15 -10.35 -6.18 -16.29
N LYS A 16 -10.29 -7.42 -16.77
CA LYS A 16 -11.44 -8.29 -17.06
C LYS A 16 -11.82 -9.19 -15.87
N ASP A 17 -11.48 -8.78 -14.65
CA ASP A 17 -11.82 -9.49 -13.41
C ASP A 17 -11.18 -10.88 -13.24
N ASP A 18 -10.09 -11.19 -13.98
CA ASP A 18 -9.35 -12.44 -13.82
C ASP A 18 -8.53 -12.45 -12.51
N LYS A 19 -9.07 -13.14 -11.49
CA LYS A 19 -8.44 -13.35 -10.18
C LYS A 19 -7.15 -14.16 -10.27
N SER A 20 -7.02 -15.07 -11.23
CA SER A 20 -5.81 -15.89 -11.41
C SER A 20 -4.67 -15.04 -11.96
N ALA A 21 -4.97 -14.14 -12.91
CA ALA A 21 -4.00 -13.14 -13.36
C ALA A 21 -3.58 -12.20 -12.23
N PHE A 22 -4.53 -11.74 -11.41
CA PHE A 22 -4.20 -10.93 -10.25
C PHE A 22 -3.33 -11.66 -9.23
N LYS A 23 -3.60 -12.95 -8.97
CA LYS A 23 -2.75 -13.77 -8.11
C LYS A 23 -1.32 -13.85 -8.64
N ARG A 24 -1.14 -14.13 -9.93
CA ARG A 24 0.21 -14.15 -10.54
C ARG A 24 0.92 -12.81 -10.42
N PHE A 25 0.20 -11.71 -10.60
CA PHE A 25 0.72 -10.36 -10.44
C PHE A 25 1.10 -10.04 -8.99
N PHE A 26 0.27 -10.44 -8.03
CA PHE A 26 0.54 -10.36 -6.60
C PHE A 26 1.80 -11.16 -6.23
N ASP A 27 1.85 -12.45 -6.60
CA ASP A 27 2.97 -13.34 -6.29
C ASP A 27 4.30 -12.80 -6.87
N LYS A 28 4.23 -12.14 -8.03
CA LYS A 28 5.38 -11.50 -8.69
C LYS A 28 5.91 -10.27 -7.94
N TYR A 29 5.04 -9.44 -7.38
CA TYR A 29 5.42 -8.11 -6.90
C TYR A 29 5.39 -7.94 -5.38
N TYR A 30 4.57 -8.71 -4.66
CA TYR A 30 4.32 -8.52 -3.24
C TYR A 30 5.60 -8.47 -2.40
N GLN A 31 6.47 -9.46 -2.56
CA GLN A 31 7.72 -9.55 -1.80
C GLN A 31 8.62 -8.33 -2.04
N SER A 32 8.71 -7.84 -3.28
CA SER A 32 9.53 -6.68 -3.61
C SER A 32 8.99 -5.38 -3.01
N ILE A 33 7.66 -5.23 -2.94
CA ILE A 33 7.00 -4.09 -2.31
C ILE A 33 7.17 -4.13 -0.80
N TYR A 34 7.01 -5.30 -0.19
CA TYR A 34 7.23 -5.50 1.23
C TYR A 34 8.69 -5.16 1.63
N ILE A 35 9.69 -5.68 0.89
CA ILE A 35 11.11 -5.38 1.15
C ILE A 35 11.39 -3.88 0.97
N TYR A 36 10.81 -3.26 -0.05
CA TYR A 36 10.94 -1.81 -0.26
C TYR A 36 10.40 -1.02 0.94
N LEU A 37 9.22 -1.39 1.45
CA LEU A 37 8.64 -0.75 2.64
C LEU A 37 9.51 -0.96 3.88
N LYS A 38 10.07 -2.16 4.07
CA LYS A 38 11.02 -2.43 5.16
C LYS A 38 12.29 -1.57 5.10
N SER A 39 12.68 -1.07 3.93
CA SER A 39 13.83 -0.15 3.82
C SER A 39 13.59 1.19 4.52
N PHE A 40 12.33 1.56 4.78
CA PHE A 40 11.96 2.73 5.58
C PHE A 40 12.03 2.50 7.10
N LYS A 41 12.61 1.37 7.54
CA LYS A 41 12.78 1.01 8.96
C LYS A 41 11.46 0.93 9.77
N ILE A 42 10.33 0.71 9.10
CA ILE A 42 9.06 0.40 9.77
C ILE A 42 9.03 -1.05 10.24
N ASP A 43 8.18 -1.33 11.23
CA ASP A 43 7.98 -2.67 11.77
C ASP A 43 7.37 -3.64 10.73
N HIS A 44 7.44 -4.93 11.03
CA HIS A 44 6.99 -5.99 10.12
C HIS A 44 5.50 -5.90 9.80
N ASP A 45 4.68 -5.67 10.82
CA ASP A 45 3.23 -5.66 10.70
C ASP A 45 2.79 -4.47 9.86
N THR A 46 3.31 -3.27 10.14
CA THR A 46 3.04 -2.07 9.35
C THR A 46 3.46 -2.25 7.89
N ALA A 47 4.63 -2.83 7.62
CA ALA A 47 5.07 -3.07 6.24
C ALA A 47 4.15 -4.05 5.50
N GLN A 48 3.73 -5.13 6.17
CA GLN A 48 2.81 -6.11 5.64
C GLN A 48 1.43 -5.49 5.35
N GLU A 49 0.88 -4.73 6.28
CA GLU A 49 -0.40 -4.05 6.12
C GLU A 49 -0.39 -3.06 4.95
N ILE A 50 0.68 -2.26 4.82
CA ILE A 50 0.81 -1.32 3.69
C ILE A 50 0.91 -2.09 2.38
N ALA A 51 1.74 -3.14 2.31
CA ALA A 51 1.86 -3.96 1.10
C ALA A 51 0.50 -4.57 0.71
N GLN A 52 -0.23 -5.15 1.66
CA GLN A 52 -1.59 -5.67 1.42
C GLN A 52 -2.54 -4.57 0.93
N SER A 53 -2.56 -3.40 1.57
CA SER A 53 -3.37 -2.24 1.17
C SER A 53 -3.12 -1.85 -0.29
N VAL A 54 -1.86 -1.83 -0.74
CA VAL A 54 -1.50 -1.52 -2.13
C VAL A 54 -2.21 -2.47 -3.10
N PHE A 55 -2.14 -3.77 -2.86
CA PHE A 55 -2.73 -4.77 -3.76
C PHE A 55 -4.26 -4.78 -3.69
N VAL A 56 -4.85 -4.57 -2.50
CA VAL A 56 -6.30 -4.42 -2.36
C VAL A 56 -6.80 -3.20 -3.13
N LYS A 57 -6.13 -2.04 -2.97
CA LYS A 57 -6.47 -0.81 -3.70
C LYS A 57 -6.26 -0.98 -5.20
N PHE A 58 -5.19 -1.65 -5.61
CA PHE A 58 -4.94 -1.98 -7.00
C PHE A 58 -6.09 -2.81 -7.58
N TRP A 59 -6.49 -3.88 -6.90
CA TRP A 59 -7.62 -4.71 -7.33
C TRP A 59 -8.90 -3.89 -7.41
N ASN A 60 -9.23 -3.11 -6.38
CA ASN A 60 -10.45 -2.32 -6.36
C ASN A 60 -10.52 -1.31 -7.52
N LYS A 61 -9.38 -0.72 -7.89
CA LYS A 61 -9.28 0.25 -9.00
C LYS A 61 -8.87 -0.37 -10.34
N ARG A 62 -8.78 -1.70 -10.45
CA ARG A 62 -8.20 -2.40 -11.61
C ARG A 62 -8.71 -1.93 -12.97
N LYS A 63 -10.00 -1.59 -13.08
CA LYS A 63 -10.65 -1.14 -14.33
C LYS A 63 -10.21 0.26 -14.75
N GLU A 64 -9.87 1.12 -13.78
CA GLU A 64 -9.48 2.52 -13.96
C GLU A 64 -7.97 2.69 -14.13
N ILE A 65 -7.17 1.74 -13.65
CA ILE A 65 -5.72 1.84 -13.64
C ILE A 65 -5.18 1.89 -15.08
N PHE A 66 -4.43 2.96 -15.38
CA PHE A 66 -3.67 3.11 -16.62
C PHE A 66 -2.20 3.27 -16.27
N ILE A 67 -1.38 2.29 -16.70
CA ILE A 67 0.05 2.25 -16.39
C ILE A 67 0.80 2.68 -17.66
N THR A 68 1.40 3.86 -17.62
CA THR A 68 2.16 4.45 -18.74
C THR A 68 3.64 4.04 -18.75
N ALA A 69 4.18 3.67 -17.58
CA ALA A 69 5.55 3.20 -17.41
C ALA A 69 5.58 1.68 -17.18
N SER A 70 6.10 1.22 -16.05
CA SER A 70 6.09 -0.20 -15.65
C SER A 70 5.17 -0.43 -14.46
N SER A 71 4.60 -1.64 -14.37
CA SER A 71 3.81 -2.06 -13.20
C SER A 71 4.61 -1.96 -11.91
N LYS A 72 5.91 -2.27 -11.98
CA LYS A 72 6.83 -2.10 -10.86
C LYS A 72 6.86 -0.65 -10.38
N ALA A 73 7.17 0.31 -11.26
CA ALA A 73 7.24 1.72 -10.88
C ALA A 73 5.89 2.23 -10.31
N TYR A 74 4.78 1.80 -10.90
CA TYR A 74 3.44 2.14 -10.44
C TYR A 74 3.17 1.62 -9.01
N LEU A 75 3.45 0.34 -8.74
CA LEU A 75 3.26 -0.25 -7.42
C LEU A 75 4.16 0.36 -6.35
N TYR A 76 5.43 0.68 -6.67
CA TYR A 76 6.32 1.37 -5.74
C TYR A 76 5.80 2.76 -5.38
N ARG A 77 5.27 3.50 -6.36
CA ARG A 77 4.63 4.81 -6.11
C ARG A 77 3.38 4.67 -5.25
N MET A 78 2.54 3.66 -5.51
CA MET A 78 1.39 3.37 -4.64
C MET A 78 1.84 3.07 -3.21
N ALA A 79 2.83 2.19 -3.04
CA ALA A 79 3.35 1.81 -1.72
C ALA A 79 3.90 3.00 -0.94
N TYR A 80 4.67 3.88 -1.60
CA TYR A 80 5.18 5.09 -0.99
C TYR A 80 4.05 6.05 -0.57
N ASN A 81 3.03 6.23 -1.42
CA ASN A 81 1.87 7.05 -1.08
C ASN A 81 1.08 6.48 0.11
N GLU A 82 0.88 5.17 0.16
CA GLU A 82 0.23 4.50 1.30
C GLU A 82 1.04 4.66 2.59
N TYR A 83 2.37 4.54 2.50
CA TYR A 83 3.27 4.80 3.62
C TYR A 83 3.14 6.24 4.14
N LEU A 84 3.23 7.24 3.25
CA LEU A 84 3.07 8.65 3.63
C LEU A 84 1.69 8.94 4.23
N MET A 85 0.63 8.36 3.68
CA MET A 85 -0.72 8.49 4.23
C MET A 85 -0.79 7.95 5.66
N ARG A 86 -0.16 6.79 5.93
CA ARG A 86 -0.14 6.18 7.26
C ARG A 86 0.70 6.99 8.24
N LEU A 87 1.83 7.56 7.81
CA LEU A 87 2.63 8.47 8.64
C LEU A 87 1.82 9.70 9.05
N ARG A 88 1.19 10.39 8.09
CA ARG A 88 0.33 11.56 8.38
C ARG A 88 -0.82 11.22 9.33
N LYS A 89 -1.39 10.01 9.23
CA LYS A 89 -2.45 9.56 10.14
C LYS A 89 -1.93 9.40 11.56
N LYS A 90 -0.77 8.76 11.73
CA LYS A 90 -0.11 8.60 13.04
C LYS A 90 0.22 9.94 13.67
N ASP A 91 0.76 10.87 12.90
CA ASP A 91 1.09 12.22 13.39
C ASP A 91 -0.18 12.96 13.88
N LYS A 92 -1.26 12.90 13.09
CA LYS A 92 -2.55 13.50 13.46
C LYS A 92 -3.16 12.87 14.71
N GLU A 93 -3.08 11.55 14.85
CA GLU A 93 -3.56 10.83 16.03
C GLU A 93 -2.77 11.22 17.29
N ALA A 94 -1.44 11.31 17.19
CA ALA A 94 -0.59 11.75 18.29
C ALA A 94 -0.94 13.18 18.75
N SER A 95 -1.04 14.13 17.81
CA SER A 95 -1.42 15.51 18.14
C SER A 95 -2.81 15.63 18.76
N LEU A 96 -3.76 14.78 18.35
CA LEU A 96 -5.10 14.75 18.95
C LEU A 96 -5.08 14.22 20.38
N ILE A 97 -4.29 13.17 20.65
CA ILE A 97 -4.10 12.64 21.99
C ILE A 97 -3.49 13.70 22.90
N ASP A 98 -2.44 14.38 22.45
CA ASP A 98 -1.79 15.46 23.23
C ASP A 98 -2.81 16.54 23.62
N HIS A 99 -3.66 16.97 22.68
CA HIS A 99 -4.71 17.96 22.95
C HIS A 99 -5.72 17.46 24.00
N LEU A 100 -6.27 16.26 23.83
CA LEU A 100 -7.25 15.68 24.76
C LEU A 100 -6.64 15.47 26.16
N THR A 101 -5.37 15.07 26.24
CA THR A 101 -4.68 14.93 27.53
C THR A 101 -4.49 16.27 28.23
N TYR A 102 -4.19 17.34 27.47
CA TYR A 102 -4.08 18.68 28.03
C TYR A 102 -5.42 19.18 28.58
N GLU A 103 -6.52 19.03 27.82
CA GLU A 103 -7.87 19.39 28.27
C GLU A 103 -8.26 18.62 29.54
N ALA A 104 -8.07 17.30 29.56
CA ALA A 104 -8.39 16.47 30.71
C ALA A 104 -7.60 16.86 31.97
N LEU A 105 -6.33 17.28 31.83
CA LEU A 105 -5.52 17.74 32.96
C LEU A 105 -6.00 19.09 33.51
N GLN A 106 -6.50 19.98 32.65
CA GLN A 106 -7.07 21.26 33.10
C GLN A 106 -8.37 21.06 33.88
N ASP A 107 -9.22 20.11 33.47
CA ASP A 107 -10.49 19.80 34.14
C ASP A 107 -10.31 19.17 35.53
N VAL A 108 -9.18 18.51 35.80
CA VAL A 108 -8.87 17.90 37.12
C VAL A 108 -8.27 18.91 38.11
N THR A 109 -7.80 20.07 37.62
CA THR A 109 -7.18 21.12 38.45
C THR A 109 -8.14 22.17 39.01
N VAL A 110 -9.46 21.92 38.97
CA VAL A 110 -10.52 22.75 39.58
C VAL A 110 -11.19 21.97 40.71
#